data_AF-A0A0A2V2L9-F1
#
_entry.id   AF-A0A0A2V2L9-F1
#
_cell.length_a   1.000
_cell.length_b   1.000
_cell.length_c   1.000
_cell.angle_alpha   90.00
_cell.angle_beta   90.00
_cell.angle_gamma   90.00
#
_symmetry.space_group_name_H-M   'P 1'
#
loop_
_entity.id
_entity.type
_entity.pdbx_description
1 polymer ?
#
loop_
_entity_poly.entity_id
_entity_poly.type
_entity_poly.pdbx_seq_one_letter_code
_entity_poly.pdbx_strand_id
1 'polypeptide(L)'
;MLQTRLSLRSLQTSCRCLSSITARAYSSTVDQKPEEPPPQEKVTPNFAFAPPPVRDKEGLGLRTYTPRTPGLRHLRRPINDHLWKGRPYQKLTFPKRGHGKGGRNNTGRVTVRHRGGGHKRRIRTIDFERKEPGPHTVERIEHDPNRNTHIALVRSNNTGKMSYIIAAEGMRAGDVVESYRAGIPNELWKNMGGTVDPGMLAARTRMAGQLSPPPHDPRWLIDLQCRLKAGQGRPAVSGCRYLCNRHSKSH
;
A
#
# COMPACT_ATOMS: atom_id res chain seq x y z
N MET A 1 32.37 24.06 38.55
CA MET A 1 32.00 23.85 39.96
C MET A 1 31.03 22.68 40.02
N LEU A 2 31.53 21.56 40.56
CA LEU A 2 30.83 20.30 40.79
C LEU A 2 30.01 20.38 42.08
N GLN A 3 28.82 19.78 42.13
CA GLN A 3 28.41 19.00 43.29
C GLN A 3 27.68 17.72 42.85
N THR A 4 28.11 16.62 43.45
CA THR A 4 27.59 15.25 43.37
C THR A 4 27.41 14.75 44.81
N ARG A 5 26.76 13.58 44.96
CA ARG A 5 26.64 12.71 46.15
C ARG A 5 25.38 13.01 47.00
N LEU A 6 24.69 12.04 47.60
CA LEU A 6 25.12 10.77 48.17
C LEU A 6 24.14 9.60 47.92
N SER A 7 24.73 8.41 47.76
CA SER A 7 24.14 7.09 47.97
C SER A 7 24.24 6.69 49.46
N LEU A 8 23.18 6.13 50.04
CA LEU A 8 23.23 5.47 51.36
C LEU A 8 22.79 3.99 51.24
N ARG A 9 23.55 3.17 51.97
CA ARG A 9 23.67 1.72 51.94
C ARG A 9 22.70 1.02 52.92
N SER A 10 22.30 -0.17 52.51
CA SER A 10 22.10 -1.43 53.26
C SER A 10 21.66 -1.40 54.73
N LEU A 11 20.54 -2.09 55.01
CA LEU A 11 20.42 -2.97 56.18
C LEU A 11 19.64 -4.24 55.79
N GLN A 12 20.28 -5.39 56.01
CA GLN A 12 19.70 -6.72 55.97
C GLN A 12 19.00 -6.98 57.30
N THR A 13 17.76 -7.48 57.29
CA THR A 13 17.25 -8.33 58.37
C THR A 13 16.27 -9.35 57.81
N SER A 14 16.57 -10.60 58.13
CA SER A 14 15.87 -11.84 57.84
C SER A 14 14.46 -11.90 58.41
N CYS A 15 13.50 -12.40 57.62
CA CYS A 15 12.35 -13.11 58.18
C CYS A 15 11.88 -14.20 57.22
N ARG A 16 11.96 -15.46 57.68
CA ARG A 16 11.36 -16.66 57.09
C ARG A 16 9.88 -16.67 57.47
N CYS A 17 8.97 -16.87 56.51
CA CYS A 17 7.62 -17.43 56.64
C CYS A 17 7.07 -17.51 55.21
N LEU A 18 7.11 -18.69 54.56
CA LEU A 18 5.99 -19.62 54.40
C LEU A 18 4.83 -19.09 53.55
N SER A 19 4.53 -19.91 52.53
CA SER A 19 3.27 -20.12 51.80
C SER A 19 2.81 -19.14 50.70
N SER A 20 2.31 -19.76 49.63
CA SER A 20 1.54 -19.25 48.49
C SER A 20 2.29 -18.73 47.26
N ILE A 21 2.73 -19.72 46.49
CA ILE A 21 2.81 -19.76 45.02
C ILE A 21 1.73 -18.87 44.36
N THR A 22 2.12 -17.84 43.60
CA THR A 22 1.42 -17.47 42.36
C THR A 22 2.39 -16.77 41.41
N ALA A 23 3.19 -17.57 40.69
CA ALA A 23 3.80 -17.09 39.46
C ALA A 23 2.68 -16.81 38.45
N ARG A 24 2.26 -15.54 38.31
CA ARG A 24 1.42 -15.12 37.19
C ARG A 24 2.26 -15.12 35.92
N ALA A 25 2.44 -16.30 35.34
CA ALA A 25 2.78 -16.43 33.94
C ALA A 25 1.50 -16.11 33.14
N TYR A 26 1.44 -14.91 32.55
CA TYR A 26 0.43 -14.64 31.51
C TYR A 26 0.90 -15.35 30.23
N SER A 27 0.75 -16.67 30.22
CA SER A 27 0.86 -17.47 29.00
C SER A 27 -0.43 -17.27 28.22
N SER A 28 -0.41 -16.39 27.22
CA SER A 28 -1.44 -16.39 26.19
C SER A 28 -1.16 -17.54 25.24
N THR A 29 -1.87 -18.66 25.38
CA THR A 29 -1.93 -19.69 24.34
C THR A 29 -2.73 -19.11 23.18
N VAL A 30 -2.05 -18.79 22.07
CA VAL A 30 -2.71 -18.54 20.80
C VAL A 30 -2.93 -19.92 20.18
N ASP A 31 -4.16 -20.40 20.15
CA ASP A 31 -4.53 -21.56 19.34
C ASP A 31 -4.23 -21.23 17.87
N GLN A 32 -3.08 -21.69 17.40
CA GLN A 32 -2.78 -21.70 15.97
C GLN A 32 -3.59 -22.84 15.36
N LYS A 33 -4.73 -22.49 14.75
CA LYS A 33 -5.43 -23.41 13.86
C LYS A 33 -4.46 -23.79 12.73
N PRO A 34 -4.18 -25.07 12.47
CA PRO A 34 -3.34 -25.46 11.35
C PRO A 34 -4.02 -24.99 10.05
N GLU A 35 -3.41 -24.03 9.36
CA GLU A 35 -3.78 -23.72 7.98
C GLU A 35 -3.11 -24.77 7.09
N GLU A 36 -3.91 -25.68 6.54
CA GLU A 36 -3.46 -26.56 5.48
C GLU A 36 -3.07 -25.71 4.26
N PRO A 37 -1.93 -26.00 3.62
CA PRO A 37 -1.53 -25.29 2.42
C PRO A 37 -2.60 -25.51 1.34
N PRO A 38 -3.00 -24.47 0.58
CA PRO A 38 -3.95 -24.65 -0.50
C PRO A 38 -3.36 -25.65 -1.52
N PRO A 39 -4.20 -26.50 -2.15
CA PRO A 39 -3.75 -27.42 -3.17
C PRO A 39 -2.99 -26.66 -4.24
N GLN A 40 -1.76 -27.10 -4.54
CA GLN A 40 -1.02 -26.61 -5.71
C GLN A 40 -1.70 -27.13 -6.97
N GLU A 41 -2.71 -26.40 -7.45
CA GLU A 41 -3.28 -26.64 -8.77
C GLU A 41 -2.21 -26.31 -9.82
N LYS A 42 -1.73 -27.34 -10.52
CA LYS A 42 -0.87 -27.17 -11.69
C LYS A 42 -1.72 -26.52 -12.78
N VAL A 43 -1.56 -25.20 -12.93
CA VAL A 43 -2.22 -24.42 -14.00
C VAL A 43 -1.67 -24.91 -15.35
N THR A 44 -2.46 -25.72 -16.05
CA THR A 44 -2.34 -25.88 -17.49
C THR A 44 -2.61 -24.54 -18.14
N PRO A 45 -1.89 -24.13 -19.21
CA PRO A 45 -2.13 -22.86 -19.89
C PRO A 45 -3.40 -22.96 -20.75
N ASN A 46 -4.54 -23.18 -20.10
CA ASN A 46 -5.84 -23.10 -20.71
C ASN A 46 -6.32 -21.65 -20.58
N PHE A 47 -6.83 -21.12 -21.68
CA PHE A 47 -7.33 -19.75 -21.91
C PHE A 47 -8.52 -19.32 -21.02
N ALA A 48 -8.61 -19.83 -19.80
CA ALA A 48 -9.66 -19.54 -18.85
C ALA A 48 -9.38 -18.22 -18.12
N PHE A 49 -10.41 -17.39 -18.07
CA PHE A 49 -10.51 -16.17 -17.27
C PHE A 49 -9.84 -16.40 -15.91
N ALA A 50 -8.73 -15.70 -15.64
CA ALA A 50 -8.10 -15.80 -14.32
C ALA A 50 -9.17 -15.47 -13.27
N PRO A 51 -9.41 -16.37 -12.29
CA PRO A 51 -10.42 -16.10 -11.27
C PRO A 51 -10.09 -14.75 -10.63
N PRO A 52 -11.10 -13.91 -10.33
CA PRO A 52 -10.84 -12.68 -9.62
C PRO A 52 -10.07 -13.03 -8.33
N PRO A 53 -9.07 -12.22 -7.93
CA PRO A 53 -8.32 -12.50 -6.71
C PRO A 53 -9.32 -12.71 -5.58
N VAL A 54 -9.25 -13.88 -4.95
CA VAL A 54 -10.16 -14.25 -3.86
C VAL A 54 -9.96 -13.20 -2.79
N ARG A 55 -10.98 -12.36 -2.62
CA ARG A 55 -10.99 -11.38 -1.54
C ARG A 55 -11.33 -12.16 -0.29
N ASP A 56 -10.40 -12.24 0.66
CA ASP A 56 -10.77 -12.53 2.02
C ASP A 56 -11.89 -11.53 2.37
N LYS A 57 -13.10 -12.04 2.59
CA LYS A 57 -14.28 -11.20 2.89
C LYS A 57 -14.15 -10.49 4.25
N GLU A 58 -13.00 -10.60 4.89
CA GLU A 58 -12.68 -9.91 6.12
C GLU A 58 -12.51 -8.43 5.81
N GLY A 59 -13.53 -7.65 6.16
CA GLY A 59 -13.43 -6.19 6.17
C GLY A 59 -12.20 -5.75 6.96
N LEU A 60 -11.67 -4.56 6.62
CA LEU A 60 -10.48 -4.00 7.27
C LEU A 60 -10.61 -4.04 8.81
N GLY A 61 -9.92 -4.98 9.44
CA GLY A 61 -9.88 -5.11 10.89
C GLY A 61 -9.17 -3.91 11.53
N LEU A 62 -9.70 -3.44 12.66
CA LEU A 62 -9.09 -2.36 13.44
C LEU A 62 -8.44 -2.92 14.71
N ARG A 63 -7.14 -2.61 14.90
CA ARG A 63 -6.39 -2.81 16.13
C ARG A 63 -6.83 -1.81 17.19
N THR A 64 -7.26 -2.33 18.33
CA THR A 64 -7.47 -1.60 19.58
C THR A 64 -6.44 -2.07 20.60
N TYR A 65 -5.98 -1.18 21.46
CA TYR A 65 -4.95 -1.46 22.47
C TYR A 65 -5.56 -1.55 23.87
N THR A 66 -4.96 -2.34 24.76
CA THR A 66 -5.34 -2.35 26.18
C THR A 66 -5.20 -0.93 26.74
N PRO A 67 -6.26 -0.36 27.37
CA PRO A 67 -6.28 1.03 27.79
C PRO A 67 -5.48 1.26 29.09
N ARG A 68 -4.17 1.03 29.05
CA ARG A 68 -3.25 1.24 30.18
C ARG A 68 -3.06 2.72 30.51
N THR A 69 -3.16 3.60 29.51
CA THR A 69 -3.11 5.06 29.67
C THR A 69 -4.34 5.69 28.99
N PRO A 70 -4.81 6.86 29.46
CA PRO A 70 -5.99 7.51 28.87
C PRO A 70 -5.79 7.84 27.39
N GLY A 71 -4.57 8.13 26.95
CA GLY A 71 -4.25 8.42 25.54
C GLY A 71 -4.39 7.22 24.60
N LEU A 72 -4.35 5.98 25.10
CA LEU A 72 -4.52 4.77 24.28
C LEU A 72 -5.98 4.35 24.13
N ARG A 73 -6.89 4.82 25.00
CA ARG A 73 -8.30 4.35 25.07
C ARG A 73 -9.05 4.52 23.75
N HIS A 74 -8.78 5.59 23.01
CA HIS A 74 -9.45 5.91 21.74
C HIS A 74 -8.57 5.67 20.51
N LEU A 75 -7.36 5.11 20.70
CA LEU A 75 -6.43 4.87 19.62
C LEU A 75 -6.82 3.62 18.83
N ARG A 76 -7.23 3.80 17.59
CA ARG A 76 -7.53 2.72 16.63
C ARG A 76 -6.59 2.80 15.43
N ARG A 77 -6.15 1.64 14.93
CA ARG A 77 -5.31 1.54 13.73
C ARG A 77 -5.81 0.43 12.82
N PRO A 78 -5.72 0.55 11.49
CA PRO A 78 -6.02 -0.54 10.59
C PRO A 78 -4.96 -1.64 10.67
N ILE A 79 -5.39 -2.89 10.56
CA ILE A 79 -4.52 -4.07 10.49
C ILE A 79 -4.00 -4.20 9.07
N ASN A 80 -2.69 -4.05 8.90
CA ASN A 80 -2.02 -4.16 7.61
C ASN A 80 -0.73 -4.99 7.74
N ASP A 81 -0.88 -6.27 8.05
CA ASP A 81 0.27 -7.14 8.37
C ASP A 81 1.08 -7.59 7.15
N HIS A 82 0.46 -7.53 5.97
CA HIS A 82 1.10 -7.79 4.67
C HIS A 82 2.10 -6.68 4.26
N LEU A 83 2.17 -5.56 4.99
CA LEU A 83 3.09 -4.48 4.67
C LEU A 83 4.53 -4.84 5.03
N TRP A 84 5.45 -4.42 4.16
CA TRP A 84 6.88 -4.47 4.37
C TRP A 84 7.29 -3.68 5.63
N LYS A 85 7.97 -4.37 6.55
CA LYS A 85 8.44 -3.81 7.83
C LYS A 85 9.82 -3.13 7.73
N GLY A 86 10.51 -3.29 6.60
CA GLY A 86 11.87 -2.80 6.40
C GLY A 86 11.97 -1.35 5.89
N ARG A 87 13.19 -0.99 5.46
CA ARG A 87 13.48 0.33 4.87
C ARG A 87 12.97 0.42 3.41
N PRO A 88 12.68 1.64 2.92
CA PRO A 88 12.32 1.83 1.52
C PRO A 88 13.53 1.65 0.59
N TYR A 89 13.26 1.48 -0.70
CA TYR A 89 14.28 1.40 -1.73
C TYR A 89 15.00 2.74 -1.90
N GLN A 90 16.24 2.81 -1.43
CA GLN A 90 16.93 4.10 -1.21
C GLN A 90 17.05 4.95 -2.48
N LYS A 91 17.30 4.33 -3.65
CA LYS A 91 17.48 5.04 -4.94
C LYS A 91 16.23 5.80 -5.39
N LEU A 92 15.03 5.37 -4.98
CA LEU A 92 13.75 6.02 -5.29
C LEU A 92 13.28 6.95 -4.17
N THR A 93 14.18 7.38 -3.29
CA THR A 93 13.83 8.28 -2.18
C THR A 93 14.79 9.45 -2.04
N PHE A 94 14.24 10.61 -1.71
CA PHE A 94 15.01 11.82 -1.40
C PHE A 94 14.50 12.45 -0.10
N PRO A 95 15.34 13.18 0.64
CA PRO A 95 14.95 13.71 1.95
C PRO A 95 13.94 14.86 1.81
N LYS A 96 12.89 14.87 2.64
CA LYS A 96 11.95 16.00 2.73
C LYS A 96 12.57 17.10 3.59
N ARG A 97 13.18 18.10 2.96
CA ARG A 97 13.87 19.23 3.62
C ARG A 97 13.19 20.56 3.30
N GLY A 98 13.58 21.62 4.01
CA GLY A 98 13.18 23.00 3.72
C GLY A 98 12.13 23.59 4.68
N HIS A 99 12.05 24.91 4.69
CA HIS A 99 11.14 25.69 5.55
C HIS A 99 9.66 25.44 5.23
N GLY A 100 9.34 24.97 4.02
CA GLY A 100 7.98 24.59 3.62
C GLY A 100 7.37 23.47 4.49
N LYS A 101 8.19 22.63 5.14
CA LYS A 101 7.70 21.64 6.14
C LYS A 101 6.97 22.32 7.31
N GLY A 102 7.39 23.54 7.65
CA GLY A 102 6.77 24.38 8.69
C GLY A 102 5.72 25.36 8.16
N GLY A 103 5.27 25.23 6.92
CA GLY A 103 4.24 26.11 6.35
C GLY A 103 4.73 27.53 6.02
N ARG A 104 6.04 27.71 5.80
CA ARG A 104 6.64 28.99 5.41
C ARG A 104 6.90 29.06 3.91
N ASN A 105 6.74 30.24 3.32
CA ASN A 105 7.11 30.52 1.92
C ASN A 105 8.61 30.84 1.79
N ASN A 106 9.04 31.19 0.57
CA ASN A 106 10.40 31.64 0.27
C ASN A 106 10.81 32.93 0.99
N THR A 107 9.87 33.81 1.36
CA THR A 107 10.12 35.01 2.19
C THR A 107 10.25 34.71 3.69
N GLY A 108 10.03 33.45 4.11
CA GLY A 108 10.04 33.05 5.53
C GLY A 108 8.74 33.36 6.29
N ARG A 109 7.73 33.94 5.64
CA ARG A 109 6.41 34.21 6.23
C ARG A 109 5.61 32.90 6.33
N VAL A 110 4.88 32.73 7.43
CA VAL A 110 3.96 31.60 7.60
C VAL A 110 2.74 31.82 6.70
N THR A 111 2.63 31.04 5.63
CA THR A 111 1.49 31.09 4.71
C THR A 111 0.49 29.97 4.99
N VAL A 112 0.95 28.83 5.50
CA VAL A 112 0.11 27.69 5.88
C VAL A 112 0.18 27.49 7.39
N ARG A 113 -0.92 27.80 8.08
CA ARG A 113 -1.03 27.62 9.55
C ARG A 113 -1.11 26.14 9.94
N HIS A 114 -0.82 25.86 11.20
CA HIS A 114 -0.89 24.50 11.82
C HIS A 114 0.03 23.46 11.15
N ARG A 115 1.17 23.89 10.61
CA ARG A 115 2.21 23.03 10.04
C ARG A 115 3.54 23.26 10.76
N GLY A 116 4.27 22.19 11.06
CA GLY A 116 5.56 22.24 11.76
C GLY A 116 5.77 21.06 12.71
N GLY A 117 6.97 20.94 13.28
CA GLY A 117 7.28 20.01 14.40
C GLY A 117 7.23 18.50 14.13
N GLY A 118 6.74 18.03 12.98
CA GLY A 118 6.60 16.59 12.72
C GLY A 118 7.92 15.82 12.55
N HIS A 119 7.84 14.49 12.62
CA HIS A 119 8.98 13.57 12.40
C HIS A 119 9.70 13.79 11.04
N LYS A 120 10.99 13.45 10.95
CA LYS A 120 11.77 13.55 9.70
C LYS A 120 11.29 12.51 8.69
N ARG A 121 11.09 12.90 7.43
CA ARG A 121 10.53 12.02 6.38
C ARG A 121 11.40 12.05 5.13
N ARG A 122 11.28 10.99 4.33
CA ARG A 122 11.81 10.92 2.96
C ARG A 122 10.62 10.92 2.01
N ILE A 123 10.73 11.66 0.91
CA ILE A 123 9.78 11.58 -0.20
C ILE A 123 10.16 10.38 -1.05
N ARG A 124 9.14 9.68 -1.55
CA ARG A 124 9.29 8.57 -2.48
C ARG A 124 8.86 9.03 -3.85
N THR A 125 9.69 8.77 -4.85
CA THR A 125 9.39 9.05 -6.25
C THR A 125 8.49 7.94 -6.77
N ILE A 126 7.21 8.27 -7.00
CA ILE A 126 6.22 7.35 -7.57
C ILE A 126 6.10 7.64 -9.06
N ASP A 127 6.00 6.58 -9.85
CA ASP A 127 5.60 6.65 -11.24
C ASP A 127 4.07 6.76 -11.36
N PHE A 128 3.60 7.97 -11.61
CA PHE A 128 2.19 8.24 -11.90
C PHE A 128 1.86 8.10 -13.39
N GLU A 129 2.88 8.09 -14.26
CA GLU A 129 2.68 8.07 -15.71
C GLU A 129 2.55 6.63 -16.22
N ARG A 130 3.36 5.71 -15.69
CA ARG A 130 3.47 4.29 -16.09
C ARG A 130 3.72 4.12 -17.58
N LYS A 131 4.80 4.74 -18.07
CA LYS A 131 5.17 4.74 -19.50
C LYS A 131 5.76 3.41 -19.99
N GLU A 132 6.51 2.70 -19.15
CA GLU A 132 7.16 1.43 -19.52
C GLU A 132 6.10 0.33 -19.76
N PRO A 133 6.03 -0.25 -20.97
CA PRO A 133 5.10 -1.33 -21.26
C PRO A 133 5.61 -2.68 -20.75
N GLY A 134 4.70 -3.66 -20.68
CA GLY A 134 5.00 -5.05 -20.34
C GLY A 134 4.77 -5.41 -18.86
N PRO A 135 5.06 -6.68 -18.50
CA PRO A 135 4.80 -7.20 -17.17
C PRO A 135 5.77 -6.66 -16.13
N HIS A 136 5.21 -6.21 -15.02
CA HIS A 136 5.94 -5.79 -13.84
C HIS A 136 5.52 -6.63 -12.64
N THR A 137 6.47 -7.25 -11.96
CA THR A 137 6.19 -8.06 -10.76
C THR A 137 6.20 -7.17 -9.51
N VAL A 138 5.16 -7.28 -8.68
CA VAL A 138 5.08 -6.59 -7.38
C VAL A 138 5.98 -7.30 -6.39
N GLU A 139 7.08 -6.67 -6.00
CA GLU A 139 8.03 -7.22 -5.04
C GLU A 139 7.46 -7.19 -3.62
N ARG A 140 6.88 -6.05 -3.23
CA ARG A 140 6.35 -5.80 -1.90
C ARG A 140 5.49 -4.54 -1.85
N ILE A 141 4.71 -4.43 -0.79
CA ILE A 141 3.87 -3.27 -0.50
C ILE A 141 4.42 -2.55 0.73
N GLU A 142 4.62 -1.24 0.61
CA GLU A 142 5.22 -0.41 1.65
C GLU A 142 4.25 0.67 2.15
N HIS A 143 4.44 1.08 3.41
CA HIS A 143 3.80 2.27 3.96
C HIS A 143 4.54 3.56 3.52
N ASP A 144 3.79 4.57 3.06
CA ASP A 144 4.33 5.91 2.76
C ASP A 144 3.79 7.01 3.69
N PRO A 145 4.58 7.56 4.64
CA PRO A 145 4.18 8.66 5.54
C PRO A 145 3.87 10.01 4.85
N ASN A 146 3.98 10.10 3.52
CA ASN A 146 3.67 11.33 2.78
C ASN A 146 2.25 11.32 2.17
N ARG A 147 1.55 10.19 2.23
CA ARG A 147 0.18 10.04 1.68
C ARG A 147 -0.60 9.01 2.51
N ASN A 148 -1.88 8.89 2.23
CA ASN A 148 -2.77 7.96 2.94
C ASN A 148 -2.83 6.57 2.30
N THR A 149 -2.20 6.37 1.16
CA THR A 149 -2.31 5.17 0.34
C THR A 149 -1.01 4.40 0.37
N HIS A 150 -1.08 3.07 0.35
CA HIS A 150 0.11 2.23 0.27
C HIS A 150 0.70 2.28 -1.14
N ILE A 151 1.99 1.98 -1.22
CA ILE A 151 2.71 1.95 -2.49
C ILE A 151 3.24 0.54 -2.72
N ALA A 152 3.29 0.13 -3.97
CA ALA A 152 3.91 -1.12 -4.37
C ALA A 152 5.27 -0.80 -5.00
N LEU A 153 6.30 -1.54 -4.60
CA LEU A 153 7.54 -1.59 -5.35
C LEU A 153 7.37 -2.64 -6.44
N VAL A 154 7.51 -2.25 -7.70
CA VAL A 154 7.42 -3.14 -8.84
C VAL A 154 8.76 -3.25 -9.54
N ARG A 155 9.05 -4.43 -10.09
CA ARG A 155 10.21 -4.68 -10.95
C ARG A 155 9.71 -4.98 -12.35
N SER A 156 10.21 -4.25 -13.34
CA SER A 156 10.00 -4.59 -14.76
C SER A 156 10.65 -5.93 -15.06
N ASN A 157 9.90 -6.88 -15.63
CA ASN A 157 10.45 -8.19 -15.97
C ASN A 157 11.43 -8.11 -17.14
N ASN A 158 11.25 -7.14 -18.04
CA ASN A 158 12.08 -6.95 -19.23
C ASN A 158 13.39 -6.24 -18.89
N THR A 159 13.31 -5.10 -18.19
CA THR A 159 14.48 -4.24 -17.94
C THR A 159 15.12 -4.48 -16.57
N GLY A 160 14.41 -5.12 -15.63
CA GLY A 160 14.83 -5.24 -14.22
C GLY A 160 14.77 -3.94 -13.43
N LYS A 161 14.29 -2.84 -14.03
CA LYS A 161 14.15 -1.53 -13.37
C LYS A 161 13.07 -1.60 -12.30
N MET A 162 13.35 -0.98 -11.15
CA MET A 162 12.41 -0.86 -10.06
C MET A 162 11.73 0.51 -10.07
N SER A 163 10.42 0.54 -9.84
CA SER A 163 9.65 1.76 -9.70
C SER A 163 8.62 1.62 -8.57
N TYR A 164 8.23 2.74 -7.96
CA TYR A 164 7.10 2.74 -7.05
C TYR A 164 5.83 3.12 -7.80
N ILE A 165 4.75 2.38 -7.57
CA ILE A 165 3.41 2.73 -8.02
C ILE A 165 2.46 2.85 -6.83
N ILE A 166 1.29 3.44 -7.04
CA ILE A 166 0.22 3.36 -6.04
C ILE A 166 -0.32 1.92 -5.99
N ALA A 167 -0.40 1.34 -4.79
CA ALA A 167 -0.98 0.01 -4.62
C ALA A 167 -2.51 0.06 -4.72
N ALA A 168 -3.07 -0.84 -5.53
CA ALA A 168 -4.51 -1.08 -5.60
C ALA A 168 -5.00 -1.83 -4.36
N GLU A 169 -6.30 -1.73 -4.08
CA GLU A 169 -6.96 -2.53 -3.05
C GLU A 169 -6.85 -4.01 -3.39
N GLY A 170 -6.36 -4.82 -2.44
CA GLY A 170 -6.19 -6.27 -2.63
C GLY A 170 -4.87 -6.69 -3.29
N MET A 171 -4.05 -5.75 -3.78
CA MET A 171 -2.72 -6.07 -4.33
C MET A 171 -1.85 -6.75 -3.26
N ARG A 172 -1.02 -7.72 -3.65
CA ARG A 172 -0.07 -8.44 -2.80
C ARG A 172 1.29 -8.58 -3.49
N ALA A 173 2.29 -9.01 -2.72
CA ALA A 173 3.59 -9.37 -3.28
C ALA A 173 3.44 -10.63 -4.16
N GLY A 174 4.07 -10.63 -5.33
CA GLY A 174 3.95 -11.69 -6.33
C GLY A 174 2.97 -11.37 -7.46
N ASP A 175 2.06 -10.41 -7.28
CA ASP A 175 1.13 -9.99 -8.33
C ASP A 175 1.88 -9.42 -9.55
N VAL A 176 1.40 -9.73 -10.75
CA VAL A 176 1.92 -9.17 -12.00
C VAL A 176 0.98 -8.06 -12.49
N VAL A 177 1.54 -6.87 -12.71
CA VAL A 177 0.82 -5.70 -13.21
C VAL A 177 1.40 -5.24 -14.53
N GLU A 178 0.52 -4.86 -15.46
CA GLU A 178 0.93 -4.35 -16.76
C GLU A 178 0.43 -2.93 -16.99
N SER A 179 1.15 -2.19 -17.84
CA SER A 179 0.71 -0.90 -18.34
C SER A 179 0.47 -0.99 -19.84
N TYR A 180 -0.78 -0.79 -20.25
CA TYR A 180 -1.16 -0.66 -21.66
C TYR A 180 -1.06 0.80 -22.10
N ARG A 181 -0.10 1.55 -21.51
CA ARG A 181 0.09 2.96 -21.83
C ARG A 181 0.53 3.14 -23.29
N ALA A 182 1.58 2.44 -23.67
CA ALA A 182 2.20 2.57 -24.98
C ALA A 182 1.37 1.97 -26.12
N GLY A 183 0.41 1.09 -25.82
CA GLY A 183 -0.40 0.38 -26.81
C GLY A 183 -0.73 -1.04 -26.35
N ILE A 184 -1.46 -1.76 -27.18
CA ILE A 184 -1.77 -3.18 -26.98
C ILE A 184 -0.55 -3.99 -27.47
N PRO A 185 0.00 -4.93 -26.67
CA PRO A 185 1.13 -5.74 -27.11
C PRO A 185 0.73 -6.66 -28.27
N ASN A 186 1.66 -6.92 -29.19
CA ASN A 186 1.43 -7.75 -30.38
C ASN A 186 0.94 -9.16 -30.05
N GLU A 187 1.36 -9.71 -28.91
CA GLU A 187 0.89 -11.01 -28.42
C GLU A 187 -0.62 -10.99 -28.13
N LEU A 188 -1.07 -9.96 -27.40
CA LEU A 188 -2.49 -9.78 -27.09
C LEU A 188 -3.32 -9.55 -28.36
N TRP A 189 -2.78 -8.80 -29.32
CA TRP A 189 -3.39 -8.60 -30.64
C TRP A 189 -3.57 -9.89 -31.43
N LYS A 190 -2.52 -10.72 -31.52
CA LYS A 190 -2.56 -12.03 -32.19
C LYS A 190 -3.59 -12.96 -31.54
N ASN A 191 -3.65 -12.96 -30.20
CA ASN A 191 -4.61 -13.76 -29.44
C ASN A 191 -6.08 -13.29 -29.59
N MET A 192 -6.34 -12.17 -30.28
CA MET A 192 -7.69 -11.71 -30.63
C MET A 192 -8.02 -11.94 -32.11
N GLY A 193 -7.13 -12.58 -32.88
CA GLY A 193 -7.38 -12.87 -34.31
C GLY A 193 -7.24 -11.65 -35.23
N GLY A 194 -6.53 -10.60 -34.81
CA GLY A 194 -6.25 -9.44 -35.66
C GLY A 194 -7.32 -8.35 -35.68
N THR A 195 -8.41 -8.51 -34.93
CA THR A 195 -9.43 -7.47 -34.70
C THR A 195 -9.56 -7.22 -33.20
N VAL A 196 -9.63 -5.95 -32.78
CA VAL A 196 -9.81 -5.61 -31.35
C VAL A 196 -11.28 -5.73 -31.00
N ASP A 197 -11.66 -6.82 -30.33
CA ASP A 197 -12.94 -6.89 -29.65
C ASP A 197 -12.86 -6.13 -28.30
N PRO A 198 -13.71 -5.11 -28.07
CA PRO A 198 -13.64 -4.30 -26.85
C PRO A 198 -13.98 -5.11 -25.59
N GLY A 199 -14.80 -6.16 -25.69
CA GLY A 199 -15.15 -7.05 -24.58
C GLY A 199 -13.98 -7.91 -24.15
N MET A 200 -13.33 -8.58 -25.10
CA MET A 200 -12.14 -9.40 -24.91
C MET A 200 -10.95 -8.57 -24.42
N LEU A 201 -10.76 -7.38 -24.99
CA LEU A 201 -9.72 -6.45 -24.53
C LEU A 201 -9.98 -6.03 -23.08
N ALA A 202 -11.23 -5.67 -22.75
CA ALA A 202 -11.60 -5.30 -21.39
C ALA A 202 -11.38 -6.47 -20.41
N ALA A 203 -11.77 -7.69 -20.77
CA ALA A 203 -11.60 -8.87 -19.94
C ALA A 203 -10.13 -9.14 -19.57
N ARG A 204 -9.20 -8.95 -20.51
CA ARG A 204 -7.77 -9.21 -20.29
C ARG A 204 -7.03 -8.05 -19.63
N THR A 205 -7.44 -6.81 -19.91
CA THR A 205 -6.72 -5.60 -19.45
C THR A 205 -7.31 -4.93 -18.22
N ARG A 206 -8.56 -5.22 -17.83
CA ARG A 206 -9.21 -4.57 -16.68
C ARG A 206 -9.00 -5.36 -15.38
N MET A 207 -7.82 -5.91 -15.17
CA MET A 207 -7.48 -6.52 -13.88
C MET A 207 -7.03 -5.47 -12.87
N ALA A 208 -7.15 -5.79 -11.58
CA ALA A 208 -6.80 -4.88 -10.51
C ALA A 208 -5.32 -4.45 -10.60
N GLY A 209 -5.07 -3.14 -10.53
CA GLY A 209 -3.70 -2.60 -10.56
C GLY A 209 -3.09 -2.42 -11.96
N GLN A 210 -3.78 -2.83 -13.03
CA GLN A 210 -3.36 -2.56 -14.40
C GLN A 210 -3.73 -1.12 -14.82
N LEU A 211 -2.90 -0.51 -15.68
CA LEU A 211 -3.21 0.78 -16.30
C LEU A 211 -3.72 0.56 -17.72
N SER A 212 -4.98 0.89 -17.95
CA SER A 212 -5.64 0.63 -19.23
C SER A 212 -6.03 1.93 -19.93
N PRO A 213 -6.02 1.95 -21.28
CA PRO A 213 -6.60 3.06 -22.02
C PRO A 213 -8.11 3.17 -21.70
N PRO A 214 -8.70 4.37 -21.86
CA PRO A 214 -10.15 4.52 -21.75
C PRO A 214 -10.84 3.62 -22.80
N PRO A 215 -12.08 3.14 -22.55
CA PRO A 215 -12.80 2.34 -23.52
C PRO A 215 -12.86 3.04 -24.88
N HIS A 216 -12.57 2.28 -25.94
CA HIS A 216 -12.54 2.78 -27.32
C HIS A 216 -13.92 3.05 -27.92
N ASP A 217 -15.02 2.63 -27.28
CA ASP A 217 -16.36 2.87 -27.82
C ASP A 217 -16.75 4.36 -27.68
N PRO A 218 -17.04 5.07 -28.77
CA PRO A 218 -17.48 6.46 -28.73
C PRO A 218 -18.78 6.66 -27.92
N ARG A 219 -19.62 5.62 -27.79
CA ARG A 219 -20.85 5.65 -26.99
C ARG A 219 -20.60 5.78 -25.50
N TRP A 220 -19.46 5.26 -24.99
CA TRP A 220 -19.04 5.49 -23.60
C TRP A 220 -18.25 6.80 -23.46
N LEU A 221 -17.70 7.36 -24.54
CA LEU A 221 -16.90 8.61 -24.49
C LEU A 221 -17.76 9.86 -24.24
N ILE A 222 -18.99 9.88 -24.72
CA ILE A 222 -19.96 10.96 -24.44
C ILE A 222 -20.47 10.86 -22.98
N ASP A 223 -20.50 9.64 -22.41
CA ASP A 223 -20.92 9.36 -21.02
C ASP A 223 -19.76 9.08 -20.04
N LEU A 224 -18.50 9.26 -20.44
CA LEU A 224 -17.34 9.16 -19.54
C LEU A 224 -17.21 10.45 -18.72
N GLN A 225 -18.31 10.83 -18.10
CA GLN A 225 -18.30 11.75 -17.00
C GLN A 225 -17.70 11.00 -15.82
N CYS A 226 -16.37 11.04 -15.73
CA CYS A 226 -15.65 10.49 -14.60
C CYS A 226 -16.13 11.20 -13.35
N ARG A 227 -16.98 10.49 -12.59
CA ARG A 227 -17.45 11.00 -11.31
C ARG A 227 -16.28 10.95 -10.36
N LEU A 228 -15.68 12.12 -10.14
CA LEU A 228 -14.61 12.25 -9.15
C LEU A 228 -15.17 11.87 -7.78
N LYS A 229 -14.30 11.52 -6.84
CA LYS A 229 -14.70 11.17 -5.46
C LYS A 229 -15.59 12.25 -4.80
N ALA A 230 -15.46 13.51 -5.23
CA ALA A 230 -16.29 14.64 -4.78
C ALA A 230 -17.69 14.68 -5.42
N GLY A 231 -18.08 13.67 -6.19
CA GLY A 231 -19.37 13.59 -6.87
C GLY A 231 -19.50 14.45 -8.13
N GLN A 232 -18.55 15.35 -8.39
CA GLN A 232 -18.51 16.21 -9.57
C GLN A 232 -18.21 15.39 -10.83
N GLY A 233 -19.09 15.51 -11.82
CA GLY A 233 -18.87 15.02 -13.17
C GLY A 233 -17.98 15.97 -13.95
N ARG A 234 -16.90 15.48 -14.55
CA ARG A 234 -16.07 16.25 -15.48
C ARG A 234 -15.85 15.46 -16.76
N PRO A 235 -15.80 16.11 -17.93
CA PRO A 235 -15.43 15.43 -19.16
C PRO A 235 -14.00 14.91 -19.03
N ALA A 236 -13.79 13.63 -19.33
CA ALA A 236 -12.48 13.04 -19.45
C ALA A 236 -11.87 13.41 -20.81
N VAL A 237 -10.61 13.84 -20.84
CA VAL A 237 -9.90 14.09 -22.10
C VAL A 237 -9.60 12.74 -22.78
N SER A 238 -9.78 12.66 -24.09
CA SER A 238 -9.41 11.51 -24.92
C SER A 238 -7.90 11.27 -24.83
N GLY A 239 -7.48 10.39 -23.93
CA GLY A 239 -6.07 10.13 -23.60
C GLY A 239 -5.78 10.07 -22.10
N CYS A 240 -6.72 10.51 -21.26
CA CYS A 240 -6.70 10.23 -19.82
C CYS A 240 -6.82 8.73 -19.56
N ARG A 241 -6.08 8.25 -18.55
CA ARG A 241 -6.01 6.83 -18.20
C ARG A 241 -6.38 6.64 -16.75
N TYR A 242 -6.82 5.43 -16.44
CA TYR A 242 -7.33 5.08 -15.13
C TYR A 242 -6.68 3.79 -14.67
N LEU A 243 -6.30 3.77 -13.40
CA LEU A 243 -5.98 2.52 -12.73
C LEU A 243 -7.29 1.74 -12.56
N CYS A 244 -7.33 0.50 -13.02
CA CYS A 244 -8.44 -0.37 -12.69
C CYS A 244 -8.35 -0.72 -11.19
N ASN A 245 -9.38 -0.33 -10.44
CA ASN A 245 -9.60 -0.53 -8.99
C ASN A 245 -9.38 0.71 -8.09
N ARG A 246 -9.92 0.64 -6.87
CA ARG A 246 -9.72 1.62 -5.80
C ARG A 246 -8.28 1.54 -5.29
N HIS A 247 -7.79 2.67 -4.80
CA HIS A 247 -6.50 2.72 -4.12
C HIS A 247 -6.59 2.07 -2.74
N SER A 248 -5.54 1.35 -2.36
CA SER A 248 -5.33 0.94 -0.98
C SER A 248 -5.28 2.15 -0.04
N LYS A 249 -5.74 2.01 1.19
CA LYS A 249 -5.77 3.09 2.19
C LYS A 249 -5.19 2.59 3.50
N SER A 250 -4.44 3.46 4.16
CA SER A 250 -3.77 3.21 5.43
C SER A 250 -4.56 3.70 6.65
N HIS A 251 -5.85 4.04 6.49
CA HIS A 251 -6.70 4.59 7.56
C HIS A 251 -7.52 3.51 8.25
#